data_AF-A0A917FR07-F1
#
_entry.id   AF-A0A917FR07-F1
#
_cell.length_a   1.000
_cell.length_b   1.000
_cell.length_c   1.000
_cell.angle_alpha   90.00
_cell.angle_beta   90.00
_cell.angle_gamma   90.00
#
_symmetry.space_group_name_H-M   'P 1'
#
loop_
_entity.id
_entity.type
_entity.pdbx_description
1 polymer ?
#
loop_
_entity_poly.entity_id
_entity_poly.type
_entity_poly.pdbx_seq_one_letter_code
_entity_poly.pdbx_strand_id
1 'polypeptide(L)' 'MIDKEIRRELRAAVSKGEQIVVFLSHNGERIKGVADLSNDPERIKVNTEEGPVWVPINEVESVSRVIRLKIEGNTE' A
#
# COMPACT_ATOMS: atom_id res chain seq x y z
N MET A 1 -16.89 -2.92 -3.21
CA MET A 1 -16.27 -2.46 -4.47
C MET A 1 -15.31 -1.33 -4.13
N ILE A 2 -14.01 -1.53 -4.35
CA ILE A 2 -13.02 -0.49 -4.12
C ILE A 2 -13.27 0.70 -5.05
N ASP A 3 -13.12 1.91 -4.52
CA ASP A 3 -13.20 3.13 -5.31
C ASP A 3 -12.18 3.06 -6.48
N LYS A 4 -12.61 3.47 -7.68
CA LYS A 4 -11.77 3.49 -8.88
C LYS A 4 -10.51 4.32 -8.67
N GLU A 5 -10.61 5.39 -7.89
CA GLU A 5 -9.52 6.28 -7.49
C GLU A 5 -8.50 5.52 -6.65
N ILE A 6 -8.93 4.89 -5.56
CA ILE A 6 -8.04 4.11 -4.67
C ILE A 6 -7.34 3.01 -5.46
N ARG A 7 -8.03 2.34 -6.39
CA ARG A 7 -7.43 1.30 -7.22
C ARG A 7 -6.37 1.86 -8.19
N ARG A 8 -6.55 3.08 -8.69
CA ARG A 8 -5.53 3.77 -9.50
C ARG A 8 -4.29 4.08 -8.64
N GLU A 9 -4.50 4.61 -7.45
CA GLU A 9 -3.42 4.95 -6.53
C GLU A 9 -2.63 3.73 -6.07
N LEU A 10 -3.30 2.62 -5.75
CA LEU A 10 -2.65 1.35 -5.42
C LEU A 10 -1.81 0.80 -6.59
N ARG A 11 -2.33 0.85 -7.83
CA ARG A 11 -1.56 0.45 -9.01
C ARG A 11 -0.31 1.32 -9.22
N ALA A 12 -0.42 2.62 -8.96
CA ALA A 12 0.72 3.52 -9.03
C ALA A 12 1.78 3.17 -7.97
N ALA A 13 1.35 2.82 -6.75
CA ALA A 13 2.25 2.36 -5.68
C ALA A 13 2.98 1.07 -6.06
N VAL A 14 2.26 0.07 -6.59
CA VAL A 14 2.84 -1.19 -7.08
C VAL A 14 3.87 -0.94 -8.19
N SER A 15 3.50 -0.15 -9.20
CA SER A 15 4.38 0.15 -10.34
C SER A 15 5.67 0.86 -9.95
N LYS A 16 5.68 1.57 -8.82
CA LYS A 16 6.83 2.34 -8.33
C LYS A 16 7.57 1.65 -7.18
N GLY A 17 7.13 0.47 -6.75
CA GLY A 17 7.68 -0.24 -5.59
C GLY A 17 7.56 0.58 -4.30
N GLU A 18 6.49 1.36 -4.16
CA GLU A 18 6.29 2.25 -3.02
C GLU A 18 5.84 1.48 -1.78
N GLN A 19 6.23 1.99 -0.61
CA GLN A 19 5.65 1.56 0.64
C GLN A 19 4.22 2.10 0.78
N ILE A 20 3.35 1.28 1.36
CA ILE A 20 2.00 1.68 1.77
C ILE A 20 1.77 1.36 3.24
N VAL A 21 0.86 2.11 3.84
CA VAL A 21 0.31 1.85 5.17
C VAL A 21 -1.19 1.66 5.02
N VAL A 22 -1.68 0.47 5.37
CA VAL A 22 -3.09 0.12 5.35
C VAL A 22 -3.62 0.23 6.79
N PHE A 23 -4.67 1.01 6.99
CA PHE A 23 -5.32 1.20 8.28
C PHE A 23 -6.55 0.31 8.35
N LEU A 24 -6.67 -0.49 9.42
CA LEU A 24 -7.77 -1.44 9.60
C LEU A 24 -8.92 -0.83 10.40
N SER A 25 -10.13 -1.04 9.91
CA SER A 25 -11.35 -0.41 10.44
C SER A 25 -11.82 -0.94 11.80
N HIS A 26 -11.44 -2.16 12.16
CA HIS A 26 -12.00 -2.85 13.33
C HIS A 26 -11.19 -2.69 14.62
N ASN A 27 -9.90 -2.34 14.53
CA ASN A 27 -9.00 -2.29 15.69
C ASN A 27 -7.98 -1.14 15.64
N GLY A 28 -7.96 -0.33 14.57
CA GLY A 28 -6.99 0.74 14.38
C GLY A 28 -5.56 0.24 14.14
N GLU A 29 -5.36 -1.07 13.96
CA GLU A 29 -4.08 -1.65 13.58
C GLU A 29 -3.68 -1.20 12.17
N ARG A 30 -2.37 -1.30 11.90
CA ARG A 30 -1.79 -0.82 10.66
C ARG A 30 -0.86 -1.87 10.09
N ILE A 31 -1.03 -2.15 8.80
CA ILE A 31 -0.16 -3.03 8.05
C ILE A 31 0.73 -2.16 7.16
N LYS A 32 2.04 -2.25 7.35
CA LYS A 32 3.03 -1.50 6.58
C LYS A 32 3.89 -2.45 5.76
N GLY A 33 4.13 -2.10 4.51
CA GLY A 33 5.03 -2.83 3.63
C GLY A 33 5.05 -2.26 2.22
N VAL A 34 5.67 -2.96 1.29
CA VAL A 34 5.69 -2.57 -0.12
C VAL A 34 4.40 -3.02 -0.79
N ALA A 35 3.76 -2.14 -1.55
CA ALA A 35 2.57 -2.49 -2.32
C ALA A 35 2.91 -3.53 -3.39
N ASP A 36 2.07 -4.56 -3.54
CA ASP A 36 2.25 -5.59 -4.55
C ASP A 36 0.95 -5.89 -5.31
N LEU A 37 1.07 -6.52 -6.47
CA LEU A 37 -0.05 -6.90 -7.30
C LEU A 37 -0.91 -7.96 -6.59
N SER A 38 -2.20 -7.68 -6.48
CA SER A 38 -3.21 -8.67 -6.11
C SER A 38 -3.96 -9.13 -7.35
N ASN A 39 -4.03 -10.44 -7.55
CA ASN A 39 -4.92 -11.05 -8.54
C ASN A 39 -6.38 -11.11 -8.05
N ASP A 40 -6.61 -10.88 -6.76
CA ASP A 40 -7.93 -10.78 -6.16
C ASP A 40 -8.34 -9.28 -6.08
N PRO A 41 -9.41 -8.85 -6.78
CA PRO A 41 -9.84 -7.46 -6.79
C PRO A 41 -10.38 -6.96 -5.45
N GLU A 42 -10.71 -7.87 -4.51
CA GLU A 42 -11.26 -7.53 -3.18
C GLU A 42 -10.18 -7.59 -2.07
N ARG A 43 -8.90 -7.73 -2.45
CA ARG A 43 -7.77 -7.74 -1.51
C ARG A 43 -6.65 -6.83 -1.93
N ILE A 44 -6.01 -6.20 -0.95
CA ILE A 44 -4.76 -5.47 -1.10
C ILE A 44 -3.62 -6.41 -0.69
N LYS A 45 -2.60 -6.55 -1.54
CA LYS A 45 -1.39 -7.31 -1.22
C LYS A 45 -0.29 -6.37 -0.72
N VAL A 46 0.26 -6.67 0.44
CA VAL A 46 1.34 -5.92 1.08
C VAL A 46 2.48 -6.87 1.40
N ASN A 47 3.67 -6.62 0.87
CA ASN A 47 4.86 -7.36 1.24
C ASN A 47 5.48 -6.70 2.48
N THR A 48 5.26 -7.28 3.65
CA THR A 48 5.80 -6.82 4.94
C THR A 48 7.17 -7.45 5.20
N GLU A 49 7.82 -7.07 6.29
CA GLU A 49 9.09 -7.68 6.73
C GLU A 49 8.92 -9.14 7.19
N GLU A 50 7.72 -9.51 7.64
CA GLU A 50 7.39 -10.87 8.09
C GLU A 50 6.88 -11.76 6.94
N GLY A 51 6.49 -11.16 5.82
CA GLY A 51 6.03 -11.87 4.63
C GLY A 51 4.88 -11.17 3.90
N PRO A 52 4.34 -11.80 2.84
CA PRO A 52 3.21 -11.26 2.11
C PRO A 52 1.92 -11.39 2.93
N VAL A 53 1.18 -10.29 3.03
CA VAL A 53 -0.13 -10.20 3.68
C VAL A 53 -1.18 -9.76 2.67
N TRP A 54 -2.35 -10.40 2.71
CA TRP A 54 -3.51 -10.02 1.91
C TRP A 54 -4.59 -9.45 2.82
N VAL A 55 -4.91 -8.18 2.64
CA VAL A 55 -5.88 -7.46 3.46
C VAL A 55 -7.21 -7.38 2.70
N PRO A 56 -8.32 -7.92 3.25
CA PRO A 56 -9.65 -7.75 2.67
C PRO A 56 -10.06 -6.27 2.65
N ILE A 57 -10.57 -5.78 1.52
CA ILE A 57 -10.91 -4.35 1.35
C ILE A 57 -12.02 -3.90 2.31
N ASN A 58 -12.93 -4.79 2.70
CA ASN A 58 -13.98 -4.51 3.68
C ASN A 58 -13.43 -4.27 5.11
N GLU A 59 -12.19 -4.64 5.38
CA GLU A 59 -11.49 -4.39 6.64
C GLU A 59 -10.61 -3.14 6.58
N VAL A 60 -10.49 -2.50 5.41
CA VAL A 60 -9.65 -1.32 5.21
C VAL A 60 -10.44 -0.05 5.46
N GLU A 61 -9.97 0.77 6.40
CA GLU A 61 -10.48 2.12 6.64
C GLU A 61 -9.86 3.11 5.64
N SER A 62 -8.53 3.07 5.47
CA SER A 62 -7.80 3.94 4.56
C SER A 62 -6.45 3.36 4.15
N VAL A 63 -5.84 3.92 3.10
CA VAL A 63 -4.49 3.58 2.64
C VAL A 63 -3.68 4.85 2.42
N SER A 64 -2.48 4.90 2.99
CA SER A 64 -1.49 5.93 2.74
C SER A 64 -0.37 5.40 1.87
N ARG A 65 0.01 6.16 0.82
CA ARG A 65 1.21 5.90 0.00
C ARG A 65 2.39 6.69 0.55
N VAL A 66 3.56 6.05 0.60
CA VAL A 66 4.82 6.68 1.04
C VAL A 66 5.71 6.89 -0.17
N ILE A 67 5.79 8.14 -0.63
CA ILE A 67 6.66 8.55 -1.74
C ILE A 67 8.02 8.95 -1.17
N ARG A 68 9.07 8.20 -1.52
CA ARG A 68 10.44 8.54 -1.15
C ARG A 68 11.07 9.38 -2.25
N LEU A 69 11.44 10.62 -1.91
CA LEU A 69 12.20 11.50 -2.78
C LEU A 69 13.67 11.43 -2.35
N LYS A 70 14.57 11.14 -3.29
CA LYS A 70 16.00 11.18 -3.06
C LYS A 70 16.48 12.63 -3.18
N ILE A 71 17.11 13.16 -2.14
CA ILE A 71 17.83 14.43 -2.23
C ILE A 71 19.22 14.13 -2.75
N GLU A 72 19.51 14.51 -3.98
CA GLU A 72 20.88 14.46 -4.52
C GLU A 72 21.58 15.76 -4.10
N GLY A 73 22.45 15.66 -3.11
CA GLY A 73 23.37 16.74 -2.80
C GLY A 73 24.52 16.71 -3.81
N ASN A 74 24.66 17.77 -4.61
CA ASN A 74 25.94 18.04 -5.24
C ASN A 74 26.91 18.41 -4.13
N THR A 75 27.76 17.48 -3.72
CA THR A 75 29.04 17.86 -3.10
C THR A 75 29.89 18.45 -4.20
N GLU A 76 29.87 19.78 -4.33
CA GLU A 76 30.92 20.55 -5.00
C GLU A 76 32.25 20.42 -4.24
#